data_AF-A0A523J8X4-F1
#
_entry.id   AF-A0A523J8X4-F1
#
_cell.length_a   1.000
_cell.length_b   1.000
_cell.length_c   1.000
_cell.angle_alpha   90.00
_cell.angle_beta   90.00
_cell.angle_gamma   90.00
#
_symmetry.space_group_name_H-M   'P 1'
#
loop_
_entity.id
_entity.type
_entity.pdbx_description
1 polymer ?
#
loop_
_entity_poly.entity_id
_entity_poly.type
_entity_poly.pdbx_seq_one_letter_code
_entity_poly.pdbx_strand_id
1 'polypeptide(L)'
;MGEKTAKIEKETKKVEKMQTTEVASDKAKEKVIQIKAEIKKEEKVEAPKKDGPRQYTKHDLQIPRRLFHIIGGCTVAILYSSFFTYATAVRILGFSACIFFIFEHARSKYPEYNEVFGKIAGPFLRAEEHLRESALLPFIMGVLLSIITYPKTVAIASIFVLAVSDPASAIIGIKLKGKKNKAGKSFEGSIAFLISSFIVIFITFLIGVPSLGFGKLFIFTLFSSLTITAFERLPLRIDDNFLLPVFSGIVLWTFCGLLGIPLA
;
A
#
# COMPACT_ATOMS: atom_id res chain seq x y z
N MET A 1 -29.24 21.44 -15.38
CA MET A 1 -29.26 21.02 -13.95
C MET A 1 -30.35 21.73 -13.15
N GLY A 2 -30.57 23.05 -13.32
CA GLY A 2 -31.51 23.83 -12.48
C GLY A 2 -33.01 23.48 -12.55
N GLU A 3 -33.57 23.16 -13.72
CA GLU A 3 -35.02 22.89 -13.84
C GLU A 3 -35.46 21.54 -13.23
N LYS A 4 -34.60 20.51 -13.30
CA LYS A 4 -34.91 19.17 -12.76
C LYS A 4 -34.89 19.16 -11.23
N THR A 5 -33.91 19.82 -10.62
CA THR A 5 -33.78 19.91 -9.16
C THR A 5 -34.96 20.68 -8.55
N ALA A 6 -35.42 21.73 -9.23
CA ALA A 6 -36.62 22.48 -8.82
C ALA A 6 -37.90 21.63 -8.89
N LYS A 7 -38.01 20.72 -9.88
CA LYS A 7 -39.16 19.81 -10.00
C LYS A 7 -39.17 18.77 -8.88
N ILE A 8 -38.01 18.20 -8.54
CA ILE A 8 -37.87 17.24 -7.44
C ILE A 8 -38.20 17.91 -6.11
N GLU A 9 -37.64 19.07 -5.82
CA GLU A 9 -37.89 19.80 -4.56
C GLU A 9 -39.37 20.18 -4.40
N LYS A 10 -40.05 20.53 -5.50
CA LYS A 10 -41.49 20.83 -5.52
C LYS A 10 -42.34 19.60 -5.25
N GLU A 11 -41.97 18.44 -5.79
CA GLU A 11 -42.62 17.14 -5.52
C GLU A 11 -42.34 16.68 -4.07
N THR A 12 -41.12 16.83 -3.55
CA THR A 12 -40.78 16.49 -2.15
C THR A 12 -41.57 17.32 -1.15
N LYS A 13 -41.66 18.65 -1.34
CA LYS A 13 -42.49 19.54 -0.50
C LYS A 13 -43.98 19.20 -0.57
N LYS A 14 -44.46 18.69 -1.72
CA LYS A 14 -45.85 18.25 -1.89
C LYS A 14 -46.13 16.95 -1.12
N VAL A 15 -45.16 16.03 -1.09
CA VAL A 15 -45.22 14.79 -0.31
C VAL A 15 -45.21 15.05 1.20
N GLU A 16 -44.36 15.97 1.68
CA GLU A 16 -44.32 16.35 3.11
C GLU A 16 -45.62 17.04 3.56
N LYS A 17 -46.23 17.86 2.69
CA LYS A 17 -47.56 18.44 2.93
C LYS A 17 -48.69 17.39 2.97
N MET A 18 -48.57 16.28 2.23
CA MET A 18 -49.54 15.19 2.28
C MET A 18 -49.41 14.31 3.52
N GLN A 19 -48.26 14.30 4.21
CA GLN A 19 -48.02 13.55 5.44
C GLN A 19 -48.44 14.30 6.71
N THR A 20 -48.62 15.62 6.64
CA THR A 20 -48.96 16.48 7.78
C THR A 20 -50.46 16.71 7.98
N THR A 21 -51.31 16.33 7.02
CA THR A 21 -52.77 16.32 7.18
C THR A 21 -53.25 14.92 7.58
N GLU A 22 -53.89 14.82 8.75
CA GLU A 22 -54.23 13.59 9.48
C GLU A 22 -55.28 12.67 8.81
N VAL A 23 -55.60 12.87 7.52
CA VAL A 23 -56.49 11.99 6.76
C VAL A 23 -55.87 11.72 5.38
N ALA A 24 -54.73 11.04 5.36
CA ALA A 24 -54.18 10.51 4.12
C ALA A 24 -54.95 9.25 3.72
N SER A 25 -55.93 9.42 2.81
CA SER A 25 -56.55 8.34 2.03
C SER A 25 -55.48 7.37 1.52
N ASP A 26 -55.73 6.06 1.51
CA ASP A 26 -54.77 5.05 1.05
C ASP A 26 -54.22 5.34 -0.35
N LYS A 27 -55.01 6.00 -1.21
CA LYS A 27 -54.59 6.48 -2.54
C LYS A 27 -53.48 7.54 -2.50
N ALA A 28 -53.45 8.37 -1.46
CA ALA A 28 -52.39 9.36 -1.27
C ALA A 28 -51.07 8.70 -0.84
N LYS A 29 -51.13 7.71 0.06
CA LYS A 29 -49.96 6.92 0.47
C LYS A 29 -49.35 6.15 -0.71
N GLU A 30 -50.19 5.58 -1.56
CA GLU A 30 -49.77 4.83 -2.74
C GLU A 30 -49.07 5.73 -3.78
N LYS A 31 -49.60 6.94 -4.03
CA LYS A 31 -48.94 7.95 -4.89
C LYS A 31 -47.58 8.39 -4.34
N VAL A 32 -47.47 8.58 -3.03
CA VAL A 32 -46.18 8.94 -2.40
C VAL A 32 -45.14 7.83 -2.58
N ILE A 33 -45.55 6.56 -2.48
CA ILE A 33 -44.66 5.42 -2.69
C ILE A 33 -44.18 5.35 -4.15
N GLN A 34 -45.07 5.58 -5.12
CA GLN A 34 -44.72 5.61 -6.54
C GLN A 34 -43.72 6.73 -6.86
N ILE A 35 -43.98 7.95 -6.38
CA ILE A 35 -43.09 9.11 -6.60
C ILE A 35 -41.71 8.85 -5.96
N LYS A 36 -41.65 8.28 -4.76
CA LYS A 36 -40.37 7.91 -4.12
C LYS A 36 -39.62 6.83 -4.90
N ALA A 37 -40.33 5.86 -5.48
CA ALA A 37 -39.73 4.83 -6.31
C ALA A 37 -39.16 5.41 -7.62
N GLU A 38 -39.85 6.38 -8.22
CA GLU A 38 -39.44 7.06 -9.45
C GLU A 38 -38.21 7.96 -9.22
N ILE A 39 -38.19 8.75 -8.14
CA ILE A 39 -37.01 9.53 -7.72
C ILE A 39 -35.81 8.62 -7.49
N LYS A 40 -35.99 7.49 -6.79
CA LYS A 40 -34.91 6.52 -6.52
C LYS A 40 -34.41 5.82 -7.78
N LYS A 41 -35.26 5.68 -8.80
CA LYS A 41 -34.91 5.12 -10.10
C LYS A 41 -34.15 6.14 -10.95
N GLU A 42 -34.52 7.42 -10.90
CA GLU A 42 -33.82 8.51 -11.57
C GLU A 42 -32.45 8.81 -10.93
N GLU A 43 -32.33 8.79 -9.59
CA GLU A 43 -31.03 8.89 -8.88
C GLU A 43 -30.05 7.77 -9.27
N LYS A 44 -30.57 6.56 -9.55
CA LYS A 44 -29.73 5.44 -10.02
C LYS A 44 -29.23 5.61 -11.45
N VAL A 45 -29.91 6.41 -12.28
CA VAL A 45 -29.57 6.64 -13.69
C VAL A 45 -28.62 7.83 -13.85
N GLU A 46 -28.65 8.80 -12.94
CA GLU A 46 -27.79 10.00 -12.94
C GLU A 46 -26.61 9.94 -11.95
N ALA A 47 -26.22 8.76 -11.46
CA ALA A 47 -24.95 8.62 -10.73
C ALA A 47 -23.81 9.20 -11.60
N PRO A 48 -23.05 10.19 -11.11
CA PRO A 48 -22.10 10.92 -11.94
C PRO A 48 -21.12 9.92 -12.53
N LYS A 49 -21.01 9.89 -13.87
CA LYS A 49 -19.88 9.25 -14.52
C LYS A 49 -18.63 9.91 -13.97
N LYS A 50 -17.92 9.20 -13.08
CA LYS A 50 -16.59 9.59 -12.63
C LYS A 50 -15.65 9.41 -13.82
N ASP A 51 -15.67 10.35 -14.75
CA ASP A 51 -14.73 10.45 -15.87
C ASP A 51 -13.38 11.02 -15.41
N GLY A 52 -12.89 10.49 -14.28
CA GLY A 52 -11.56 10.71 -13.72
C GLY A 52 -10.84 9.36 -13.56
N PRO A 53 -9.50 9.36 -13.44
CA PRO A 53 -8.74 8.12 -13.25
C PRO A 53 -9.31 7.32 -12.07
N ARG A 54 -9.42 6.00 -12.25
CA ARG A 54 -10.02 5.07 -11.28
C ARG A 54 -9.36 5.25 -9.91
N GLN A 55 -10.12 5.77 -8.95
CA GLN A 55 -9.66 5.98 -7.59
C GLN A 55 -9.57 4.64 -6.87
N TYR A 56 -8.35 4.11 -6.69
CA TYR A 56 -8.11 2.86 -5.99
C TYR A 56 -8.35 3.02 -4.49
N THR A 57 -9.21 2.17 -3.93
CA THR A 57 -9.45 2.04 -2.49
C THR A 57 -8.52 1.00 -1.86
N LYS A 58 -8.44 0.92 -0.52
CA LYS A 58 -7.72 -0.13 0.24
C LYS A 58 -8.11 -1.57 -0.16
N HIS A 59 -9.25 -1.75 -0.82
CA HIS A 59 -9.79 -3.04 -1.23
C HIS A 59 -9.44 -3.41 -2.67
N ASP A 60 -8.94 -2.46 -3.47
CA ASP A 60 -8.57 -2.70 -4.85
C ASP A 60 -7.15 -3.25 -4.95
N LEU A 61 -6.95 -4.20 -5.86
CA LEU A 61 -5.61 -4.66 -6.22
C LEU A 61 -4.90 -3.48 -6.90
N GLN A 62 -4.10 -2.73 -6.14
CA GLN A 62 -3.24 -1.65 -6.66
C GLN A 62 -2.06 -2.27 -7.42
N ILE A 63 -2.35 -2.85 -8.58
CA ILE A 63 -1.38 -3.59 -9.41
C ILE A 63 -0.17 -2.71 -9.78
N PRO A 64 -0.33 -1.45 -10.24
CA PRO A 64 0.84 -0.64 -10.66
C PRO A 64 1.82 -0.38 -9.52
N ARG A 65 1.33 -0.02 -8.33
CA ARG A 65 2.15 0.18 -7.13
C ARG A 65 2.90 -1.08 -6.72
N ARG A 66 2.21 -2.22 -6.71
CA ARG A 66 2.80 -3.52 -6.36
C ARG A 66 3.85 -3.95 -7.37
N LEU A 67 3.58 -3.71 -8.66
CA LEU A 67 4.53 -3.96 -9.73
C LEU A 67 5.77 -3.07 -9.58
N PHE A 68 5.59 -1.80 -9.18
CA PHE A 68 6.71 -0.92 -8.85
C PHE A 68 7.53 -1.44 -7.67
N HIS A 69 6.89 -1.94 -6.59
CA HIS A 69 7.61 -2.52 -5.45
C HIS A 69 8.42 -3.75 -5.88
N ILE A 70 7.81 -4.65 -6.64
CA ILE A 70 8.48 -5.87 -7.12
C ILE A 70 9.62 -5.50 -8.07
N ILE A 71 9.33 -4.77 -9.15
CA ILE A 71 10.34 -4.45 -10.17
C ILE A 71 11.39 -3.52 -9.57
N GLY A 72 10.99 -2.36 -9.05
CA GLY A 72 11.91 -1.36 -8.52
C GLY A 72 12.74 -1.89 -7.35
N GLY A 73 12.10 -2.56 -6.39
CA GLY A 73 12.80 -3.13 -5.24
C GLY A 73 13.76 -4.25 -5.62
N CYS A 74 13.33 -5.20 -6.46
CA CYS A 74 14.23 -6.26 -6.95
C CYS A 74 15.36 -5.69 -7.81
N THR A 75 15.10 -4.69 -8.66
CA THR A 75 16.15 -4.02 -9.44
C THR A 75 17.17 -3.37 -8.52
N VAL A 76 16.76 -2.61 -7.51
CA VAL A 76 17.69 -2.00 -6.55
C VAL A 76 18.50 -3.06 -5.81
N ALA A 77 17.86 -4.12 -5.30
CA ALA A 77 18.53 -5.20 -4.57
C ALA A 77 19.55 -5.94 -5.45
N ILE A 78 19.19 -6.31 -6.67
CA ILE A 78 20.06 -7.03 -7.61
C ILE A 78 21.22 -6.13 -8.06
N LEU A 79 20.95 -4.87 -8.42
CA LEU A 79 22.00 -3.93 -8.82
C LEU A 79 22.98 -3.66 -7.68
N TYR A 80 22.47 -3.49 -6.46
CA TYR A 80 23.32 -3.29 -5.29
C TYR A 80 24.13 -4.56 -4.96
N SER A 81 23.53 -5.74 -5.09
CA SER A 81 24.22 -7.02 -4.89
C SER A 81 25.39 -7.17 -5.87
N SER A 82 25.15 -7.00 -7.16
CA SER A 82 26.07 -7.46 -8.21
C SER A 82 26.94 -6.37 -8.84
N PHE A 83 26.53 -5.10 -8.80
CA PHE A 83 27.17 -4.06 -9.62
C PHE A 83 27.57 -2.81 -8.83
N PHE A 84 26.82 -2.42 -7.80
CA PHE A 84 27.08 -1.16 -7.10
C PHE A 84 27.92 -1.34 -5.83
N THR A 85 28.84 -0.40 -5.65
CA THR A 85 29.48 -0.16 -4.35
C THR A 85 28.52 0.58 -3.43
N TYR A 86 28.78 0.55 -2.12
CA TYR A 86 28.02 1.32 -1.13
C TYR A 86 27.90 2.80 -1.54
N ALA A 87 29.02 3.46 -1.87
CA ALA A 87 29.03 4.87 -2.23
C ALA A 87 28.22 5.17 -3.50
N THR A 88 28.20 4.27 -4.49
CA THR A 88 27.39 4.44 -5.70
C THR A 88 25.90 4.26 -5.41
N ALA A 89 25.53 3.23 -4.65
CA ALA A 89 24.14 2.99 -4.26
C ALA A 89 23.56 4.15 -3.45
N VAL A 90 24.30 4.64 -2.46
CA VAL A 90 23.89 5.77 -1.62
C VAL A 90 23.75 7.07 -2.42
N ARG A 91 24.68 7.35 -3.36
CA ARG A 91 24.58 8.55 -4.21
C ARG A 91 23.37 8.52 -5.11
N ILE A 92 23.13 7.39 -5.80
CA ILE A 92 21.99 7.26 -6.72
C ILE A 92 20.67 7.35 -5.95
N LEU A 93 20.51 6.52 -4.91
CA LEU A 93 19.26 6.49 -4.13
C LEU A 93 19.05 7.77 -3.33
N GLY A 94 20.10 8.36 -2.77
CA GLY A 94 20.03 9.64 -2.07
C GLY A 94 19.61 10.78 -2.99
N PHE A 95 20.21 10.87 -4.19
CA PHE A 95 19.81 11.86 -5.18
C PHE A 95 18.36 11.68 -5.63
N SER A 96 17.95 10.43 -5.93
CA SER A 96 16.56 10.12 -6.25
C SER A 96 15.61 10.46 -5.11
N ALA A 97 15.97 10.18 -3.86
CA ALA A 97 15.16 10.52 -2.69
C ALA A 97 14.96 12.04 -2.54
N CYS A 98 16.01 12.84 -2.78
CA CYS A 98 15.89 14.29 -2.82
C CYS A 98 14.93 14.78 -3.91
N ILE A 99 15.01 14.23 -5.12
CA ILE A 99 14.09 14.58 -6.22
C ILE A 99 12.64 14.25 -5.83
N PHE A 100 12.40 13.03 -5.34
CA PHE A 100 11.05 12.62 -4.95
C PHE A 100 10.51 13.45 -3.78
N PHE A 101 11.35 13.78 -2.81
CA PHE A 101 10.96 14.65 -1.70
C PHE A 101 10.54 16.04 -2.20
N ILE A 102 11.34 16.67 -3.07
CA ILE A 102 11.02 17.97 -3.65
C ILE A 102 9.72 17.89 -4.46
N PHE A 103 9.56 16.85 -5.27
CA PHE A 103 8.35 16.63 -6.07
C PHE A 103 7.11 16.45 -5.19
N GLU A 104 7.17 15.60 -4.17
CA GLU A 104 6.07 15.38 -3.23
C GLU A 104 5.74 16.65 -2.44
N HIS A 105 6.76 17.37 -1.99
CA HIS A 105 6.56 18.63 -1.28
C HIS A 105 5.90 19.69 -2.17
N ALA A 106 6.34 19.83 -3.43
CA ALA A 106 5.73 20.73 -4.40
C ALA A 106 4.28 20.33 -4.71
N ARG A 107 4.00 19.03 -4.92
CA ARG A 107 2.66 18.51 -5.15
C ARG A 107 1.73 18.79 -3.96
N SER A 108 2.22 18.58 -2.74
CA SER A 108 1.43 18.83 -1.53
C SER A 108 1.18 20.32 -1.29
N LYS A 109 2.11 21.19 -1.69
CA LYS A 109 2.03 22.64 -1.45
C LYS A 109 1.18 23.37 -2.48
N TYR A 110 1.15 22.91 -3.73
CA TYR A 110 0.45 23.56 -4.84
C TYR A 110 -0.64 22.64 -5.44
N PRO A 111 -1.74 22.39 -4.70
CA PRO A 111 -2.82 21.50 -5.15
C PRO A 111 -3.54 21.97 -6.42
N GLU A 112 -3.43 23.26 -6.79
CA GLU A 112 -3.92 23.83 -8.04
C GLU A 112 -3.31 23.17 -9.29
N TYR A 113 -2.14 22.54 -9.18
CA TYR A 113 -1.51 21.78 -10.26
C TYR A 113 -1.72 20.27 -10.15
N ASN A 114 -2.67 19.80 -9.33
CA ASN A 114 -2.94 18.38 -9.13
C ASN A 114 -3.29 17.65 -10.43
N GLU A 115 -3.84 18.30 -11.46
CA GLU A 115 -4.06 17.66 -12.75
C GLU A 115 -2.74 17.36 -13.51
N VAL A 116 -1.74 18.23 -13.36
CA VAL A 116 -0.41 18.04 -13.97
C VAL A 116 0.35 16.98 -13.20
N PHE A 117 0.40 17.09 -11.87
CA PHE A 117 1.03 16.09 -11.01
C PHE A 117 0.32 14.74 -11.10
N GLY A 118 -1.00 14.73 -11.22
CA GLY A 118 -1.85 13.54 -11.32
C GLY A 118 -1.64 12.75 -12.61
N LYS A 119 -1.26 13.40 -13.72
CA LYS A 119 -0.88 12.66 -14.96
C LYS A 119 0.41 11.85 -14.78
N ILE A 120 1.34 12.33 -13.96
CA ILE A 120 2.65 11.69 -13.73
C ILE A 120 2.56 10.68 -12.57
N ALA A 121 1.98 11.09 -11.45
CA ALA A 121 1.94 10.33 -10.20
C ALA A 121 0.65 9.51 -10.03
N GLY A 122 -0.39 9.75 -10.83
CA GLY A 122 -1.71 9.11 -10.72
C GLY A 122 -1.69 7.58 -10.71
N PRO A 123 -0.86 6.89 -11.51
CA PRO A 123 -0.74 5.43 -11.43
C PRO A 123 -0.20 4.92 -10.07
N PHE A 124 0.48 5.77 -9.30
CA PHE A 124 1.15 5.43 -8.06
C PHE A 124 0.44 5.95 -6.80
N LEU A 125 -0.54 6.86 -6.94
CA LEU A 125 -1.27 7.49 -5.84
C LEU A 125 -2.59 6.75 -5.52
N ARG A 126 -2.87 6.55 -4.23
CA ARG A 126 -4.22 6.19 -3.75
C ARG A 126 -5.21 7.34 -3.86
N ALA A 127 -6.50 6.99 -3.88
CA ALA A 127 -7.59 7.96 -3.72
C ALA A 127 -7.42 8.80 -2.43
N GLU A 128 -6.95 8.16 -1.36
CA GLU A 128 -6.68 8.81 -0.08
C GLU A 128 -5.32 9.55 -0.02
N GLU A 129 -4.42 9.32 -0.99
CA GLU A 129 -3.10 9.96 -1.09
C GLU A 129 -3.10 11.20 -2.00
N HIS A 130 -4.23 11.56 -2.61
CA HIS A 130 -4.34 12.81 -3.36
C HIS A 130 -4.10 14.06 -2.47
N LEU A 131 -4.24 13.91 -1.14
CA LEU A 131 -4.01 14.95 -0.13
C LEU A 131 -2.89 14.61 0.87
N ARG A 132 -2.12 13.52 0.66
CA ARG A 132 -1.10 13.03 1.59
C ARG A 132 0.16 12.58 0.83
N GLU A 133 1.30 12.36 1.52
CA GLU A 133 2.54 11.88 0.88
C GLU A 133 2.31 10.58 0.11
N SER A 134 2.89 10.47 -1.10
CA SER A 134 2.77 9.26 -1.93
C SER A 134 3.51 8.09 -1.32
N ALA A 135 3.03 6.87 -1.59
CA ALA A 135 3.66 5.63 -1.15
C ALA A 135 5.12 5.43 -1.64
N LEU A 136 5.59 6.25 -2.57
CA LEU A 136 6.92 6.17 -3.19
C LEU A 136 8.03 6.77 -2.32
N LEU A 137 7.74 7.88 -1.63
CA LEU A 137 8.72 8.53 -0.76
C LEU A 137 9.08 7.66 0.47
N PRO A 138 8.12 7.08 1.21
CA PRO A 138 8.42 6.11 2.27
C PRO A 138 9.22 4.90 1.77
N PHE A 139 8.93 4.41 0.56
CA PHE A 139 9.66 3.30 -0.06
C PHE A 139 11.14 3.64 -0.28
N ILE A 140 11.44 4.74 -0.98
CA ILE A 140 12.83 5.08 -1.29
C ILE A 140 13.63 5.43 -0.04
N MET A 141 12.98 6.11 0.92
CA MET A 141 13.59 6.43 2.21
C MET A 141 13.89 5.18 3.03
N GLY A 142 12.98 4.20 3.05
CA GLY A 142 13.19 2.93 3.75
C GLY A 142 14.35 2.14 3.16
N VAL A 143 14.40 2.03 1.83
CA VAL A 143 15.49 1.36 1.10
C VAL A 143 16.83 2.04 1.33
N LEU A 144 16.88 3.38 1.21
CA LEU A 144 18.10 4.15 1.45
C LEU A 144 18.57 4.00 2.90
N LEU A 145 17.66 4.10 3.87
CA LEU A 145 17.97 3.95 5.29
C LEU A 145 18.53 2.55 5.59
N SER A 146 17.96 1.50 5.00
CA SER A 146 18.48 0.14 5.14
C SER A 146 19.90 -0.01 4.58
N ILE A 147 20.20 0.61 3.43
CA ILE A 147 21.54 0.56 2.83
C ILE A 147 22.58 1.30 3.67
N ILE A 148 22.24 2.48 4.19
CA ILE A 148 23.20 3.26 4.99
C ILE A 148 23.45 2.66 6.38
N THR A 149 22.48 1.91 6.92
CA THR A 149 22.52 1.43 8.30
C THR A 149 23.10 0.02 8.41
N TYR A 150 22.76 -0.88 7.49
CA TYR A 150 23.04 -2.30 7.65
C TYR A 150 24.17 -2.80 6.75
N PRO A 151 24.86 -3.88 7.14
CA PRO A 151 25.78 -4.60 6.26
C PRO A 151 25.09 -5.04 4.97
N LYS A 152 25.85 -5.13 3.88
CA LYS A 152 25.33 -5.25 2.51
C LYS A 152 24.30 -6.38 2.38
N THR A 153 24.61 -7.58 2.89
CA THR A 153 23.72 -8.75 2.83
C THR A 153 22.40 -8.52 3.58
N VAL A 154 22.45 -7.88 4.75
CA VAL A 154 21.27 -7.56 5.56
C VAL A 154 20.39 -6.53 4.85
N ALA A 155 21.01 -5.47 4.29
CA ALA A 155 20.29 -4.45 3.54
C ALA A 155 19.57 -5.06 2.33
N ILE A 156 20.26 -5.89 1.54
CA ILE A 156 19.68 -6.57 0.38
C ILE A 156 18.49 -7.47 0.78
N ALA A 157 18.65 -8.28 1.83
CA ALA A 157 17.57 -9.14 2.32
C ALA A 157 16.33 -8.32 2.73
N SER A 158 16.56 -7.20 3.41
CA SER A 158 15.49 -6.30 3.87
C SER A 158 14.74 -5.66 2.70
N ILE A 159 15.46 -5.28 1.64
CA ILE A 159 14.87 -4.74 0.40
C ILE A 159 14.04 -5.82 -0.29
N PHE A 160 14.52 -7.06 -0.38
CA PHE A 160 13.73 -8.16 -0.97
C PHE A 160 12.47 -8.50 -0.16
N VAL A 161 12.52 -8.45 1.17
CA VAL A 161 11.33 -8.61 2.02
C VAL A 161 10.28 -7.55 1.66
N LEU A 162 10.68 -6.28 1.49
CA LEU A 162 9.76 -5.25 1.02
C LEU A 162 9.26 -5.49 -0.41
N ALA A 163 10.17 -5.79 -1.33
CA ALA A 163 9.87 -5.91 -2.75
C ALA A 163 8.98 -7.11 -3.09
N VAL A 164 9.13 -8.23 -2.36
CA VAL A 164 8.48 -9.50 -2.67
C VAL A 164 7.40 -9.84 -1.66
N SER A 165 7.71 -9.78 -0.36
CA SER A 165 6.81 -10.30 0.68
C SER A 165 5.60 -9.42 0.92
N ASP A 166 5.72 -8.09 0.87
CA ASP A 166 4.57 -7.18 1.01
C ASP A 166 3.57 -7.32 -0.16
N PRO A 167 4.01 -7.28 -1.43
CA PRO A 167 3.13 -7.56 -2.56
C PRO A 167 2.50 -8.95 -2.50
N ALA A 168 3.27 -10.00 -2.15
CA ALA A 168 2.76 -11.36 -2.03
C ALA A 168 1.67 -11.48 -0.96
N SER A 169 1.91 -10.93 0.23
CA SER A 169 0.95 -10.91 1.35
C SER A 169 -0.40 -10.36 0.90
N ALA A 170 -0.40 -9.18 0.30
CA ALA A 170 -1.66 -8.56 -0.04
C ALA A 170 -2.28 -9.04 -1.37
N ILE A 171 -1.53 -9.61 -2.32
CA ILE A 171 -2.12 -10.34 -3.46
C ILE A 171 -2.88 -11.58 -2.96
N ILE A 172 -2.25 -12.41 -2.13
CA ILE A 172 -2.86 -13.63 -1.60
C ILE A 172 -4.02 -13.28 -0.66
N GLY A 173 -3.85 -12.32 0.24
CA GLY A 173 -4.90 -11.89 1.16
C GLY A 173 -6.14 -11.34 0.46
N ILE A 174 -5.98 -10.63 -0.67
CA ILE A 174 -7.12 -10.15 -1.47
C ILE A 174 -7.74 -11.29 -2.28
N LYS A 175 -6.92 -12.14 -2.94
CA LYS A 175 -7.41 -13.24 -3.78
C LYS A 175 -8.20 -14.28 -2.97
N LEU A 176 -7.75 -14.59 -1.76
CA LEU A 176 -8.40 -15.56 -0.88
C LEU A 176 -9.52 -14.97 -0.01
N LYS A 177 -9.82 -13.66 -0.17
CA LYS A 177 -10.89 -12.94 0.55
C LYS A 177 -10.86 -13.16 2.08
N GLY A 178 -9.66 -13.25 2.63
CA GLY A 178 -9.44 -13.52 4.04
C GLY A 178 -10.01 -12.46 4.96
N LYS A 179 -10.44 -12.85 6.16
CA LYS A 179 -10.90 -11.90 7.17
C LYS A 179 -9.73 -11.04 7.62
N LYS A 180 -9.88 -9.72 7.47
CA LYS A 180 -8.85 -8.74 7.83
C LYS A 180 -8.89 -8.44 9.33
N ASN A 181 -7.71 -8.27 9.94
CA ASN A 181 -7.55 -7.81 11.32
C ASN A 181 -7.71 -6.27 11.42
N LYS A 182 -7.48 -5.69 12.62
CA LYS A 182 -7.53 -4.24 12.84
C LYS A 182 -6.51 -3.45 12.00
N ALA A 183 -5.39 -4.06 11.59
CA ALA A 183 -4.41 -3.47 10.67
C ALA A 183 -4.87 -3.53 9.20
N GLY A 184 -5.88 -4.35 8.87
CA GLY A 184 -6.30 -4.60 7.49
C GLY A 184 -5.52 -5.72 6.80
N LYS A 185 -4.75 -6.52 7.55
CA LYS A 185 -4.00 -7.68 7.07
C LYS A 185 -4.82 -8.96 7.27
N SER A 186 -4.79 -9.88 6.30
CA SER A 186 -5.48 -11.17 6.41
C SER A 186 -4.54 -12.25 6.94
N PHE A 187 -5.09 -13.37 7.42
CA PHE A 187 -4.27 -14.49 7.91
C PHE A 187 -3.50 -15.17 6.79
N GLU A 188 -4.17 -15.38 5.66
CA GLU A 188 -3.62 -15.94 4.43
C GLU A 188 -2.52 -15.05 3.84
N GLY A 189 -2.68 -13.73 3.92
CA GLY A 189 -1.63 -12.79 3.56
C GLY A 189 -0.41 -12.92 4.44
N SER A 190 -0.56 -13.02 5.76
CA SER A 190 0.58 -13.25 6.66
C SER A 190 1.28 -14.60 6.41
N ILE A 191 0.56 -15.66 6.03
CA ILE A 191 1.18 -16.93 5.62
C ILE A 191 2.02 -16.74 4.35
N ALA A 192 1.47 -16.04 3.34
CA ALA A 192 2.21 -15.73 2.12
C ALA A 192 3.44 -14.85 2.41
N PHE A 193 3.31 -13.90 3.34
CA PHE A 193 4.43 -13.08 3.82
C PHE A 193 5.51 -13.95 4.46
N LEU A 194 5.14 -14.86 5.38
CA LEU A 194 6.07 -15.74 6.07
C LEU A 194 6.86 -16.62 5.10
N ILE A 195 6.17 -17.28 4.17
CA ILE A 195 6.79 -18.17 3.18
C ILE A 195 7.72 -17.38 2.25
N SER A 196 7.24 -16.26 1.70
CA SER A 196 8.05 -15.45 0.79
C SER A 196 9.25 -14.81 1.49
N SER A 197 9.08 -14.29 2.71
CA SER A 197 10.18 -13.70 3.49
C SER A 197 11.23 -14.74 3.86
N PHE A 198 10.79 -15.94 4.26
CA PHE A 198 11.71 -17.07 4.47
C PHE A 198 12.54 -17.35 3.22
N ILE A 199 11.90 -17.49 2.06
CA ILE A 199 12.59 -17.81 0.79
C ILE A 199 13.61 -16.73 0.44
N VAL A 200 13.22 -15.45 0.44
CA VAL A 200 14.14 -14.38 0.02
C VAL A 200 15.29 -14.17 1.01
N ILE A 201 15.04 -14.30 2.32
CA ILE A 201 16.11 -14.24 3.34
C ILE A 201 17.05 -15.42 3.17
N PHE A 202 16.52 -16.64 3.02
CA PHE A 202 17.31 -17.85 2.85
C PHE A 202 18.23 -17.77 1.64
N ILE A 203 17.68 -17.40 0.48
CA ILE A 203 18.45 -17.25 -0.77
C ILE A 203 19.50 -16.15 -0.63
N THR A 204 19.13 -14.99 -0.06
CA THR A 204 20.07 -13.86 0.08
C THR A 204 21.26 -14.23 0.96
N PHE A 205 21.03 -14.90 2.09
CA PHE A 205 22.10 -15.31 2.99
C PHE A 205 22.89 -16.53 2.49
N LEU A 206 22.25 -17.45 1.76
CA LEU A 206 22.94 -18.56 1.11
C LEU A 206 24.00 -18.05 0.12
N ILE A 207 23.67 -16.99 -0.63
CA ILE A 207 24.58 -16.35 -1.60
C ILE A 207 25.56 -15.42 -0.90
N GLY A 208 25.07 -14.59 0.04
CA GLY A 208 25.85 -13.53 0.68
C GLY A 208 26.77 -13.99 1.81
N VAL A 209 26.53 -15.18 2.40
CA VAL A 209 27.37 -15.78 3.44
C VAL A 209 27.53 -17.29 3.19
N PRO A 210 28.26 -17.72 2.13
CA PRO A 210 28.35 -19.13 1.74
C PRO A 210 28.98 -20.04 2.81
N SER A 211 29.77 -19.47 3.71
CA SER A 211 30.39 -20.19 4.84
C SER A 211 29.40 -20.54 5.95
N LEU A 212 28.17 -20.01 5.90
CA LEU A 212 27.14 -20.31 6.88
C LEU A 212 26.57 -21.71 6.63
N GLY A 213 26.83 -22.64 7.54
CA GLY A 213 26.28 -24.00 7.42
C GLY A 213 24.75 -24.02 7.34
N PHE A 214 24.20 -24.89 6.48
CA PHE A 214 22.77 -25.00 6.18
C PHE A 214 21.86 -25.04 7.41
N GLY A 215 22.25 -25.79 8.46
CA GLY A 215 21.47 -25.86 9.70
C GLY A 215 21.35 -24.51 10.42
N LYS A 216 22.46 -23.76 10.53
CA LYS A 216 22.45 -22.41 11.12
C LYS A 216 21.64 -21.44 10.25
N LEU A 217 21.82 -21.50 8.93
CA LEU A 217 21.06 -20.67 7.98
C LEU A 217 19.55 -20.92 8.11
N PHE A 218 19.12 -22.18 8.19
CA PHE A 218 17.71 -22.54 8.32
C PHE A 218 17.11 -21.99 9.61
N ILE A 219 17.77 -22.21 10.75
CA ILE A 219 17.32 -21.74 12.07
C ILE A 219 17.25 -20.21 12.09
N PHE A 220 18.32 -19.53 11.63
CA PHE A 220 18.37 -18.08 11.51
C PHE A 220 17.20 -17.53 10.68
N THR A 221 16.99 -18.10 9.50
CA THR A 221 15.94 -17.66 8.58
C THR A 221 14.55 -17.88 9.17
N LEU A 222 14.32 -19.04 9.79
CA LEU A 222 13.03 -19.39 10.38
C LEU A 222 12.63 -18.41 11.49
N PHE A 223 13.52 -18.17 12.45
CA PHE A 223 13.20 -17.24 13.54
C PHE A 223 13.10 -15.79 13.05
N SER A 224 13.93 -15.39 12.08
CA SER A 224 13.87 -14.05 11.49
C SER A 224 12.53 -13.82 10.78
N SER A 225 12.12 -14.73 9.89
CA SER A 225 10.89 -14.59 9.11
C SER A 225 9.65 -14.63 10.00
N LEU A 226 9.63 -15.47 11.05
CA LEU A 226 8.57 -15.48 12.05
C LEU A 226 8.45 -14.12 12.77
N THR A 227 9.57 -13.56 13.21
CA THR A 227 9.61 -12.27 13.92
C THR A 227 9.14 -11.12 13.02
N ILE A 228 9.63 -11.07 11.77
CA ILE A 228 9.25 -10.03 10.81
C ILE A 228 7.77 -10.16 10.42
N THR A 229 7.25 -11.38 10.25
CA THR A 229 5.82 -11.60 9.97
C THR A 229 4.94 -11.19 11.16
N ALA A 230 5.37 -11.47 12.38
CA ALA A 230 4.65 -11.04 13.58
C ALA A 230 4.55 -9.52 13.64
N PHE A 231 5.63 -8.82 13.31
CA PHE A 231 5.67 -7.37 13.23
C PHE A 231 4.79 -6.80 12.11
N GLU A 232 4.80 -7.40 10.91
CA GLU A 232 3.95 -6.99 9.77
C GLU A 232 2.46 -6.97 10.13
N ARG A 233 2.05 -7.82 11.07
CA ARG A 233 0.66 -7.94 11.51
C ARG A 233 0.22 -6.83 12.48
N LEU A 234 1.15 -6.06 13.03
CA LEU A 234 0.87 -5.02 14.02
C LEU A 234 0.19 -3.80 13.38
N PRO A 235 -0.84 -3.20 14.02
CA PRO A 235 -1.51 -2.00 13.51
C PRO A 235 -0.71 -0.73 13.84
N LEU A 236 0.44 -0.55 13.18
CA LEU A 236 1.29 0.63 13.36
C LEU A 236 0.81 1.80 12.47
N ARG A 237 1.07 3.04 12.91
CA ARG A 237 0.63 4.27 12.22
C ARG A 237 1.64 4.78 11.16
N ILE A 238 2.77 4.11 11.03
CA ILE A 238 3.85 4.45 10.07
C ILE A 238 3.62 3.65 8.79
N ASP A 239 4.02 4.18 7.65
CA ASP A 239 3.89 3.51 6.35
C ASP A 239 4.75 2.24 6.28
N ASP A 240 4.12 1.13 5.88
CA ASP A 240 4.78 -0.18 5.76
C ASP A 240 5.98 -0.14 4.80
N ASN A 241 5.96 0.70 3.76
CA ASN A 241 7.06 0.73 2.77
C ASN A 241 8.35 1.31 3.35
N PHE A 242 8.23 2.17 4.36
CA PHE A 242 9.38 2.65 5.11
C PHE A 242 9.77 1.67 6.22
N LEU A 243 8.77 1.23 6.98
CA LEU A 243 9.01 0.52 8.23
C LEU A 243 9.49 -0.92 8.02
N LEU A 244 9.00 -1.60 6.98
CA LEU A 244 9.30 -3.00 6.72
C LEU A 244 10.79 -3.26 6.40
N PRO A 245 11.45 -2.54 5.47
CA PRO A 245 12.89 -2.74 5.21
C PRO A 245 13.75 -2.29 6.40
N VAL A 246 13.31 -1.30 7.18
CA VAL A 246 14.05 -0.85 8.37
C VAL A 246 13.97 -1.90 9.46
N PHE A 247 12.77 -2.35 9.82
CA PHE A 247 12.57 -3.32 10.90
C PHE A 247 13.11 -4.70 10.55
N SER A 248 12.92 -5.18 9.32
CA SER A 248 13.53 -6.45 8.89
C SER A 248 15.05 -6.41 9.00
N GLY A 249 15.68 -5.29 8.67
CA GLY A 249 17.11 -5.09 8.88
C GLY A 249 17.53 -5.15 10.35
N ILE A 250 16.77 -4.55 11.27
CA ILE A 250 17.02 -4.66 12.73
C ILE A 250 17.02 -6.12 13.17
N VAL A 251 15.97 -6.87 12.80
CA VAL A 251 15.82 -8.28 13.19
C VAL A 251 16.98 -9.11 12.65
N LEU A 252 17.24 -9.00 11.35
CA LEU A 252 18.29 -9.77 10.68
C LEU A 252 19.66 -9.43 11.25
N TRP A 253 19.99 -8.15 11.42
CA TRP A 253 21.28 -7.73 11.94
C TRP A 253 21.49 -8.18 13.39
N THR A 254 20.46 -8.04 14.23
CA THR A 254 20.49 -8.51 15.62
C THR A 254 20.72 -10.02 15.68
N PHE A 255 19.99 -10.80 14.89
CA PHE A 255 20.14 -12.26 14.90
C PHE A 255 21.47 -12.72 14.32
N CYS A 256 22.03 -12.00 13.34
CA CYS A 256 23.40 -12.24 12.90
C CYS A 256 24.41 -12.04 14.03
N GLY A 257 24.27 -10.95 14.80
CA GLY A 257 25.11 -10.68 15.97
C GLY A 257 24.98 -11.78 17.04
N LEU A 258 23.74 -12.18 17.37
CA LEU A 258 23.48 -13.23 18.37
C LEU A 258 24.02 -14.61 17.98
N LEU A 259 23.99 -14.94 16.69
CA LEU A 259 24.43 -16.25 16.17
C LEU A 259 25.89 -16.26 15.69
N GLY A 260 26.59 -15.12 15.82
CA GLY A 260 27.97 -14.97 15.35
C GLY A 260 28.11 -15.19 13.83
N ILE A 261 27.11 -14.77 13.05
CA ILE A 261 27.14 -14.86 11.59
C ILE A 261 28.05 -13.74 11.06
N PRO A 262 29.15 -14.07 10.34
CA PRO A 262 30.02 -13.06 9.79
C PRO A 262 29.29 -12.32 8.67
N LEU A 263 29.22 -10.99 8.80
CA LEU A 263 28.69 -10.11 7.77
C LEU A 263 29.86 -9.38 7.11
N ALA A 264 29.90 -9.44 5.78
CA ALA A 264 30.85 -8.70 4.94
C ALA A 264 30.27 -7.36 4.48
#